data_AF-A0A2N2HZA0-F1
#
_entry.id   AF-A0A2N2HZA0-F1
#
_cell.length_a   1.000
_cell.length_b   1.000
_cell.length_c   1.000
_cell.angle_alpha   90.00
_cell.angle_beta   90.00
_cell.angle_gamma   90.00
#
_symmetry.space_group_name_H-M   'P 1'
#
loop_
_entity.id
_entity.type
_entity.pdbx_description
1 polymer ?
#
loop_
_entity_poly.entity_id
_entity_poly.type
_entity_poly.pdbx_seq_one_letter_code
_entity_poly.pdbx_strand_id
1 'polypeptide(L)'
;MSNQQVPERAVRILMKDIFTKKLKPGTKLPSAKELSKQIHIDLSSLRIALKRLEAMNLLYIKQGDGIYVKDYVKHAGIDFLSLLFTQDEANTEDYVIDECLIDEVWEYWMMFFPEMLKLASQRLSLKDSKILRNFLDEEYANINNRAKVIELEIKQQDLVVDICNNTIIFLLSNSSRPMRKKIIEIFVNAVSGKELQTFIEMKMSLLNDYAKGTITDVNSVAEKYRDILSANRQMVRQKIIQNDYKLHVTRK
;
A
#
# COMPACT_ATOMS: atom_id res chain seq x y z
N MET A 1 9.70 19.36 20.48
CA MET A 1 9.04 18.42 19.55
C MET A 1 9.32 18.91 18.13
N SER A 2 9.80 18.05 17.23
CA SER A 2 10.39 18.43 15.94
C SER A 2 9.44 19.28 15.08
N ASN A 3 9.93 20.44 14.61
CA ASN A 3 9.19 21.40 13.78
C ASN A 3 8.71 20.81 12.43
N GLN A 4 9.23 19.64 12.03
CA GLN A 4 8.79 18.91 10.83
C GLN A 4 7.45 18.17 11.00
N GLN A 5 7.04 17.83 12.24
CA GLN A 5 5.79 17.09 12.47
C GLN A 5 4.53 17.95 12.34
N VAL A 6 4.66 19.28 12.47
CA VAL A 6 3.51 20.20 12.47
C VAL A 6 2.91 20.38 11.07
N PRO A 7 3.70 20.63 10.00
CA PRO A 7 3.16 20.64 8.63
C PRO A 7 2.48 19.33 8.25
N GLU A 8 3.05 18.18 8.66
CA GLU A 8 2.47 16.86 8.37
C GLU A 8 1.10 16.67 9.02
N ARG A 9 0.90 17.22 10.22
CA ARG A 9 -0.41 17.22 10.86
C ARG A 9 -1.46 17.97 10.03
N ALA A 10 -1.12 19.13 9.47
CA ALA A 10 -2.03 19.87 8.60
C ALA A 10 -2.33 19.11 7.30
N VAL A 11 -1.32 18.47 6.70
CA VAL A 11 -1.51 17.61 5.52
C VAL A 11 -2.45 16.46 5.84
N ARG A 12 -2.23 15.74 6.96
CA ARG A 12 -3.10 14.64 7.41
C ARG A 12 -4.56 15.07 7.52
N ILE A 13 -4.83 16.15 8.28
CA ILE A 13 -6.20 16.62 8.54
C ILE A 13 -6.92 16.95 7.23
N LEU A 14 -6.28 17.76 6.37
CA LEU A 14 -6.90 18.19 5.12
C LEU A 14 -7.04 17.04 4.12
N MET A 15 -6.05 16.16 4.05
CA MET A 15 -6.10 14.98 3.17
C MET A 15 -7.23 14.03 3.57
N LYS A 16 -7.41 13.78 4.86
CA LYS A 16 -8.55 13.02 5.40
C LYS A 16 -9.89 13.69 5.05
N ASP A 17 -10.00 14.99 5.27
CA ASP A 17 -11.23 15.73 4.97
C ASP A 17 -11.57 15.70 3.46
N ILE A 18 -10.57 15.72 2.58
CA ILE A 18 -10.75 15.57 1.14
C ILE A 18 -11.18 14.14 0.78
N PHE A 19 -10.51 13.11 1.32
CA PHE A 19 -10.82 11.71 1.03
C PHE A 19 -12.22 11.31 1.53
N THR A 20 -12.60 11.73 2.73
CA THR A 20 -13.94 11.52 3.31
C THR A 20 -15.04 12.38 2.68
N LYS A 21 -14.71 13.23 1.68
CA LYS A 21 -15.62 14.17 1.03
C LYS A 21 -16.24 15.23 1.98
N LYS A 22 -15.67 15.43 3.17
CA LYS A 22 -15.99 16.57 4.03
C LYS A 22 -15.59 17.89 3.37
N LEU A 23 -14.44 17.89 2.68
CA LEU A 23 -14.03 18.91 1.72
C LEU A 23 -14.31 18.40 0.30
N LYS A 24 -15.38 18.90 -0.31
CA LYS A 24 -15.81 18.46 -1.65
C LYS A 24 -14.98 19.13 -2.76
N PRO A 25 -14.84 18.49 -3.93
CA PRO A 25 -14.24 19.14 -5.09
C PRO A 25 -14.94 20.47 -5.43
N GLY A 26 -14.16 21.50 -5.74
CA GLY A 26 -14.64 22.86 -5.99
C GLY A 26 -14.92 23.69 -4.72
N THR A 27 -14.86 23.12 -3.53
CA THR A 27 -14.97 23.88 -2.28
C THR A 27 -13.80 24.84 -2.13
N LYS A 28 -14.10 26.12 -1.86
CA LYS A 28 -13.12 27.12 -1.47
C LYS A 28 -12.69 26.88 -0.02
N LEU A 29 -11.40 26.72 0.23
CA LEU A 29 -10.87 26.65 1.58
C LEU A 29 -11.00 28.02 2.28
N PRO A 30 -11.17 28.04 3.62
CA PRO A 30 -11.04 29.27 4.39
C PRO A 30 -9.69 29.94 4.13
N SER A 31 -9.58 31.23 4.45
CA SER A 31 -8.29 31.90 4.37
C SER A 31 -7.26 31.18 5.24
N ALA A 32 -5.98 31.24 4.86
CA ALA A 32 -4.93 30.55 5.63
C ALA A 32 -4.92 30.98 7.11
N LYS A 33 -5.32 32.22 7.43
CA LYS A 33 -5.47 32.70 8.81
C LYS A 33 -6.62 32.03 9.56
N GLU A 34 -7.79 31.89 8.92
CA GLU A 34 -8.96 31.22 9.51
C GLU A 34 -8.70 29.73 9.67
N LEU A 35 -8.16 29.08 8.63
CA LEU A 35 -7.84 27.67 8.67
C LEU A 35 -6.80 27.38 9.75
N SER A 36 -5.74 28.18 9.85
CA SER A 36 -4.73 28.08 10.93
C SER A 36 -5.35 28.09 12.33
N LYS A 37 -6.36 28.92 12.57
CA LYS A 37 -7.11 28.95 13.83
C LYS A 37 -7.97 27.68 14.02
N GLN A 38 -8.64 27.21 12.97
CA GLN A 38 -9.53 26.05 13.03
C GLN A 38 -8.79 24.75 13.35
N ILE A 39 -7.62 24.53 12.76
CA ILE A 39 -6.83 23.29 12.97
C ILE A 39 -5.70 23.46 13.99
N HIS A 40 -5.63 24.62 14.67
CA HIS A 40 -4.62 24.95 15.68
C HIS A 40 -3.17 24.72 15.23
N ILE A 41 -2.85 25.16 14.01
CA ILE A 41 -1.51 25.03 13.40
C ILE A 41 -1.04 26.41 12.97
N ASP A 42 0.23 26.74 13.21
CA ASP A 42 0.81 28.02 12.84
C ASP A 42 0.76 28.27 11.32
N LEU A 43 0.70 29.56 10.94
CA LEU A 43 0.49 29.95 9.55
C LEU A 43 1.63 29.51 8.62
N SER A 44 2.87 29.45 9.11
CA SER A 44 4.04 28.99 8.34
C SER A 44 3.91 27.50 8.00
N SER A 45 3.65 26.66 9.00
CA SER A 45 3.46 25.22 8.81
C SER A 45 2.27 24.91 7.92
N LEU A 46 1.17 25.65 8.08
CA LEU A 46 0.00 25.50 7.22
C LEU A 46 0.31 25.83 5.75
N ARG A 47 1.07 26.90 5.48
CA ARG A 47 1.48 27.23 4.11
C ARG A 47 2.33 26.13 3.47
N ILE A 48 3.23 25.50 4.24
CA ILE A 48 4.02 24.35 3.77
C ILE A 48 3.10 23.18 3.43
N ALA A 49 2.13 22.88 4.30
CA ALA A 49 1.14 21.82 4.07
C ALA A 49 0.29 22.07 2.83
N LEU A 50 -0.22 23.29 2.64
CA LEU A 50 -1.01 23.68 1.48
C LEU A 50 -0.22 23.55 0.17
N LYS A 51 1.06 23.96 0.15
CA LYS A 51 1.95 23.75 -1.00
C LYS A 51 2.15 22.27 -1.32
N ARG A 52 2.30 21.43 -0.31
CA ARG A 52 2.44 19.97 -0.49
C ARG A 52 1.15 19.36 -1.07
N LEU A 53 -0.02 19.76 -0.57
CA LEU A 53 -1.32 19.32 -1.10
C LEU A 53 -1.56 19.82 -2.53
N GLU A 54 -1.14 21.03 -2.86
CA GLU A 54 -1.15 21.55 -4.24
C GLU A 54 -0.25 20.73 -5.17
N ALA A 55 0.98 20.41 -4.74
CA ALA A 55 1.90 19.58 -5.52
C ALA A 55 1.37 18.16 -5.77
N MET A 56 0.57 17.61 -4.85
CA MET A 56 -0.14 16.33 -5.01
C MET A 56 -1.43 16.44 -5.84
N ASN A 57 -1.72 17.61 -6.42
CA ASN A 57 -2.95 17.89 -7.18
C ASN A 57 -4.24 17.67 -6.37
N LEU A 58 -4.20 17.91 -5.07
CA LEU A 58 -5.39 17.90 -4.20
C LEU A 58 -6.02 19.29 -4.08
N LEU A 59 -5.25 20.34 -4.34
CA LEU A 59 -5.68 21.74 -4.28
C LEU A 59 -5.25 22.48 -5.56
N TYR A 60 -5.91 23.61 -5.84
CA TYR A 60 -5.42 24.61 -6.78
C TYR A 60 -5.60 26.02 -6.24
N ILE A 61 -4.68 26.91 -6.62
CA ILE A 61 -4.72 28.32 -6.28
C ILE A 61 -5.34 29.09 -7.45
N LYS A 62 -6.38 29.86 -7.17
CA LYS A 62 -6.90 30.87 -8.08
C LYS A 62 -6.40 32.24 -7.62
N GLN A 63 -5.50 32.83 -8.41
CA GLN A 63 -4.79 34.06 -8.06
C GLN A 63 -5.78 35.18 -7.69
N GLY A 64 -5.54 35.83 -6.55
CA GLY A 64 -6.39 36.91 -6.03
C GLY A 64 -7.73 36.47 -5.41
N ASP A 65 -8.12 35.19 -5.53
CA ASP A 65 -9.42 34.71 -5.06
C ASP A 65 -9.28 33.76 -3.86
N GLY A 66 -8.51 32.67 -4.00
CA GLY A 66 -8.29 31.72 -2.91
C GLY A 66 -7.82 30.35 -3.36
N ILE A 67 -7.88 29.39 -2.43
CA ILE A 67 -7.47 28.00 -2.63
C ILE A 67 -8.72 27.13 -2.70
N TYR A 68 -8.75 26.21 -3.65
CA TYR A 68 -9.90 25.36 -3.93
C TYR A 68 -9.51 23.89 -3.99
N VAL A 69 -10.43 23.01 -3.62
CA VAL A 69 -10.23 21.56 -3.60
C VAL A 69 -10.37 20.98 -5.02
N LYS A 70 -9.42 20.14 -5.45
CA LYS A 70 -9.50 19.36 -6.69
C LYS A 70 -10.22 18.03 -6.46
N ASP A 71 -10.80 17.49 -7.51
CA ASP A 71 -11.28 16.11 -7.53
C ASP A 71 -10.06 15.16 -7.59
N TYR A 72 -9.76 14.48 -6.48
CA TYR A 72 -8.58 13.62 -6.40
C TYR A 72 -8.66 12.44 -7.38
N VAL A 73 -9.86 11.94 -7.71
CA VAL A 73 -10.03 10.83 -8.66
C VAL A 73 -9.60 11.25 -10.07
N LYS A 74 -9.75 12.53 -10.42
CA LYS A 74 -9.41 13.06 -11.74
C LYS A 74 -7.98 13.62 -11.84
N HIS A 75 -7.36 13.97 -10.72
CA HIS A 75 -6.16 14.80 -10.72
C HIS A 75 -5.01 14.28 -9.86
N ALA A 76 -5.28 13.52 -8.80
CA ALA A 76 -4.23 13.02 -7.92
C ALA A 76 -3.56 11.77 -8.51
N GLY A 77 -2.27 11.59 -8.19
CA GLY A 77 -1.54 10.35 -8.47
C GLY A 77 -1.64 9.35 -7.32
N ILE A 78 -1.06 8.16 -7.51
CA ILE A 78 -1.04 7.10 -6.49
C ILE A 78 -0.30 7.51 -5.20
N ASP A 79 0.57 8.53 -5.26
CA ASP A 79 1.25 9.11 -4.09
C ASP A 79 0.28 9.65 -3.03
N PHE A 80 -0.92 10.06 -3.43
CA PHE A 80 -2.00 10.42 -2.49
C PHE A 80 -2.41 9.22 -1.64
N LEU A 81 -2.60 8.05 -2.26
CA LEU A 81 -2.90 6.82 -1.55
C LEU A 81 -1.69 6.36 -0.72
N SER A 82 -0.47 6.46 -1.25
CA SER A 82 0.76 6.18 -0.49
C SER A 82 0.77 6.93 0.85
N LEU A 83 0.43 8.22 0.81
CA LEU A 83 0.41 9.06 2.00
C LEU A 83 -0.75 8.67 2.92
N LEU A 84 -1.96 8.42 2.41
CA LEU A 84 -3.08 7.94 3.24
C LEU A 84 -2.71 6.67 4.03
N PHE A 85 -2.14 5.67 3.37
CA PHE A 85 -1.77 4.39 3.99
C PHE A 85 -0.60 4.50 4.98
N THR A 86 0.32 5.44 4.77
CA THR A 86 1.45 5.66 5.70
C THR A 86 0.98 6.28 7.02
N GLN A 87 -0.10 7.06 7.00
CA GLN A 87 -0.57 7.82 8.16
C GLN A 87 -1.48 6.98 9.09
N ASP A 88 -2.00 5.85 8.60
CA ASP A 88 -2.83 4.92 9.38
C ASP A 88 -2.05 4.16 10.47
N GLU A 89 -0.71 4.10 10.40
CA GLU A 89 0.11 3.47 11.46
C GLU A 89 0.17 4.31 12.75
N ALA A 90 -0.22 5.60 12.70
CA ALA A 90 0.09 6.56 13.76
C ALA A 90 -1.09 6.94 14.68
N ASN A 91 -2.37 6.74 14.32
CA ASN A 91 -3.52 7.12 15.15
C ASN A 91 -4.72 6.20 14.92
N THR A 92 -5.18 5.51 15.97
CA THR A 92 -6.31 4.56 15.92
C THR A 92 -7.70 5.19 15.89
N GLU A 93 -7.83 6.49 16.15
CA GLU A 93 -9.14 7.15 16.32
C GLU A 93 -9.73 7.72 15.02
N ASP A 94 -8.91 7.82 13.96
CA ASP A 94 -9.25 8.60 12.77
C ASP A 94 -9.10 7.80 11.47
N TYR A 95 -9.26 6.49 11.51
CA TYR A 95 -9.09 5.59 10.37
C TYR A 95 -10.04 5.92 9.22
N VAL A 96 -9.50 6.00 8.00
CA VAL A 96 -10.27 6.42 6.81
C VAL A 96 -10.34 5.34 5.73
N ILE A 97 -9.51 4.32 5.83
CA ILE A 97 -9.51 3.22 4.88
C ILE A 97 -10.66 2.27 5.23
N ASP A 98 -11.47 1.90 4.25
CA ASP A 98 -12.57 0.96 4.47
C ASP A 98 -12.30 -0.37 3.75
N GLU A 99 -13.20 -1.33 3.96
CA GLU A 99 -13.11 -2.66 3.37
C GLU A 99 -13.15 -2.59 1.84
N CYS A 100 -13.89 -1.64 1.28
CA CYS A 100 -13.99 -1.41 -0.16
C CYS A 100 -12.64 -0.97 -0.73
N LEU A 101 -11.98 0.03 -0.12
CA LEU A 101 -10.67 0.49 -0.59
C LEU A 101 -9.62 -0.60 -0.47
N ILE A 102 -9.60 -1.37 0.62
CA ILE A 102 -8.69 -2.52 0.75
C ILE A 102 -8.90 -3.52 -0.38
N ASP A 103 -10.16 -3.81 -0.72
CA ASP A 103 -10.51 -4.72 -1.80
C ASP A 103 -10.07 -4.18 -3.18
N GLU A 104 -10.18 -2.87 -3.43
CA GLU A 104 -9.64 -2.19 -4.63
C GLU A 104 -8.10 -2.28 -4.68
N VAL A 105 -7.40 -2.13 -3.55
CA VAL A 105 -5.94 -2.31 -3.49
C VAL A 105 -5.53 -3.75 -3.81
N TRP A 106 -6.30 -4.73 -3.35
CA TRP A 106 -6.10 -6.14 -3.72
C TRP A 106 -6.27 -6.36 -5.22
N GLU A 107 -7.30 -5.78 -5.85
CA GLU A 107 -7.51 -5.87 -7.31
C GLU A 107 -6.33 -5.30 -8.08
N TYR A 108 -5.88 -4.11 -7.70
CA TYR A 108 -4.67 -3.51 -8.26
C TYR A 108 -3.48 -4.47 -8.12
N TRP A 109 -3.24 -5.04 -6.94
CA TRP A 109 -2.08 -5.89 -6.73
C TRP A 109 -2.13 -7.21 -7.52
N MET A 110 -3.30 -7.85 -7.60
CA MET A 110 -3.52 -9.05 -8.39
C MET A 110 -3.35 -8.83 -9.90
N MET A 111 -3.61 -7.62 -10.39
CA MET A 111 -3.40 -7.27 -11.79
C MET A 111 -1.91 -7.04 -12.08
N PHE A 112 -1.21 -6.30 -11.23
CA PHE A 112 0.14 -5.80 -11.52
C PHE A 112 1.26 -6.78 -11.14
N PHE A 113 1.20 -7.37 -9.94
CA PHE A 113 2.33 -8.15 -9.45
C PHE A 113 2.60 -9.44 -10.23
N PRO A 114 1.58 -10.23 -10.64
CA PRO A 114 1.83 -11.40 -11.48
C PRO A 114 2.56 -11.08 -12.80
N GLU A 115 2.25 -9.94 -13.42
CA GLU A 115 2.93 -9.51 -14.65
C GLU A 115 4.37 -9.06 -14.37
N MET A 116 4.63 -8.42 -13.22
CA MET A 116 6.00 -8.15 -12.77
C MET A 116 6.76 -9.46 -12.52
N LEU A 117 6.13 -10.45 -11.88
CA LEU A 117 6.73 -11.75 -11.62
C LEU A 117 7.08 -12.50 -12.91
N LYS A 118 6.21 -12.43 -13.92
CA LYS A 118 6.47 -12.96 -15.27
C LYS A 118 7.64 -12.25 -15.96
N LEU A 119 7.74 -10.93 -15.86
CA LEU A 119 8.89 -10.21 -16.42
C LEU A 119 10.18 -10.55 -15.66
N ALA A 120 10.10 -10.65 -14.34
CA ALA A 120 11.22 -10.99 -13.49
C ALA A 120 11.71 -12.42 -13.76
N SER A 121 10.81 -13.38 -13.98
CA SER A 121 11.19 -14.77 -14.28
C SER A 121 12.05 -14.85 -15.54
N GLN A 122 11.69 -14.11 -16.60
CA GLN A 122 12.48 -14.01 -17.84
C GLN A 122 13.90 -13.45 -17.65
N ARG A 123 14.13 -12.67 -16.59
CA ARG A 123 15.40 -11.98 -16.29
C ARG A 123 16.16 -12.61 -15.12
N LEU A 124 15.57 -13.61 -14.49
CA LEU A 124 16.05 -14.19 -13.23
C LEU A 124 17.44 -14.81 -13.41
N SER A 125 18.43 -14.34 -12.65
CA SER A 125 19.73 -15.00 -12.58
C SER A 125 19.75 -16.10 -11.51
N LEU A 126 20.74 -17.00 -11.59
CA LEU A 126 21.00 -17.98 -10.54
C LEU A 126 21.29 -17.33 -9.17
N LYS A 127 21.87 -16.13 -9.18
CA LYS A 127 22.12 -15.36 -7.94
C LYS A 127 20.80 -14.89 -7.34
N ASP A 128 19.92 -14.34 -8.17
CA ASP A 128 18.61 -13.83 -7.72
C ASP A 128 17.73 -14.97 -7.20
N SER A 129 17.73 -16.12 -7.88
CA SER A 129 17.04 -17.32 -7.43
C SER A 129 17.51 -17.78 -6.04
N LYS A 130 18.82 -17.74 -5.77
CA LYS A 130 19.36 -18.05 -4.43
C LYS A 130 18.93 -17.03 -3.38
N ILE A 131 18.92 -15.74 -3.71
CA ILE A 131 18.48 -14.69 -2.77
C ILE A 131 16.99 -14.88 -2.45
N LEU A 132 16.14 -15.09 -3.46
CA LEU A 132 14.71 -15.35 -3.27
C LEU A 132 14.47 -16.61 -2.44
N ARG A 133 15.23 -17.67 -2.70
CA ARG A 133 15.16 -18.91 -1.91
C ARG A 133 15.50 -18.65 -0.43
N ASN A 134 16.56 -17.92 -0.15
CA ASN A 134 16.95 -17.58 1.22
C ASN A 134 15.86 -16.78 1.94
N PHE A 135 15.20 -15.83 1.27
CA PHE A 135 14.08 -15.10 1.86
C PHE A 135 12.90 -16.01 2.20
N LEU A 136 12.54 -16.94 1.32
CA LEU A 136 11.46 -17.91 1.58
C LEU A 136 11.81 -18.87 2.72
N ASP A 137 13.07 -19.31 2.81
CA ASP A 137 13.55 -20.16 3.91
C ASP A 137 13.55 -19.43 5.25
N GLU A 138 14.02 -18.18 5.27
CA GLU A 138 13.98 -17.31 6.46
C GLU A 138 12.53 -17.06 6.89
N GLU A 139 11.61 -16.88 5.93
CA GLU A 139 10.19 -16.64 6.19
C GLU A 139 9.53 -17.88 6.80
N TYR A 140 9.77 -19.05 6.24
CA TYR A 140 9.28 -20.32 6.77
C TYR A 140 9.81 -20.58 8.18
N ALA A 141 11.11 -20.37 8.41
CA ALA A 141 11.73 -20.54 9.74
C ALA A 141 11.16 -19.57 10.79
N ASN A 142 10.67 -18.39 10.36
CA ASN A 142 10.13 -17.35 11.23
C ASN A 142 8.60 -17.22 11.13
N ILE A 143 7.88 -18.26 10.70
CA ILE A 143 6.42 -18.23 10.45
C ILE A 143 5.59 -17.73 11.65
N ASN A 144 6.04 -17.98 12.87
CA ASN A 144 5.37 -17.55 14.10
C ASN A 144 5.61 -16.06 14.43
N ASN A 145 6.58 -15.42 13.80
CA ASN A 145 6.86 -13.99 13.95
C ASN A 145 6.22 -13.21 12.80
N ARG A 146 4.97 -12.77 12.99
CA ARG A 146 4.19 -12.07 11.95
C ARG A 146 4.88 -10.82 11.40
N ALA A 147 5.49 -10.02 12.26
CA ALA A 147 6.22 -8.82 11.84
C ALA A 147 7.39 -9.17 10.90
N LYS A 148 8.11 -10.25 11.21
CA LYS A 148 9.20 -10.75 10.37
C LYS A 148 8.71 -11.31 9.04
N VAL A 149 7.58 -12.02 9.03
CA VAL A 149 6.95 -12.48 7.79
C VAL A 149 6.59 -11.30 6.89
N ILE A 150 5.94 -10.26 7.43
CA ILE A 150 5.59 -9.04 6.68
C ILE A 150 6.84 -8.36 6.09
N GLU A 151 7.92 -8.25 6.87
CA GLU A 151 9.21 -7.71 6.41
C GLU A 151 9.76 -8.51 5.21
N LEU A 152 9.76 -9.84 5.31
CA LEU A 152 10.29 -10.73 4.28
C LEU A 152 9.42 -10.76 3.02
N GLU A 153 8.10 -10.72 3.17
CA GLU A 153 7.16 -10.58 2.05
C GLU A 153 7.47 -9.34 1.21
N ILE A 154 7.66 -8.20 1.88
CA ILE A 154 8.02 -6.95 1.20
C ILE A 154 9.38 -7.07 0.49
N LYS A 155 10.39 -7.67 1.14
CA LYS A 155 11.71 -7.90 0.51
C LYS A 155 11.63 -8.82 -0.71
N GLN A 156 10.77 -9.84 -0.68
CA GLN A 156 10.54 -10.71 -1.84
C GLN A 156 9.96 -9.91 -3.01
N GLN A 157 8.96 -9.06 -2.74
CA GLN A 157 8.35 -8.20 -3.76
C GLN A 157 9.34 -7.16 -4.31
N ASP A 158 10.21 -6.61 -3.46
CA ASP A 158 11.25 -5.67 -3.88
C ASP A 158 12.29 -6.34 -4.79
N LEU A 159 12.70 -7.56 -4.46
CA LEU A 159 13.61 -8.32 -5.31
C LEU A 159 13.00 -8.59 -6.69
N VAL A 160 11.71 -8.92 -6.77
CA VAL A 160 11.01 -9.09 -8.07
C VAL A 160 11.08 -7.80 -8.89
N VAL A 161 10.89 -6.64 -8.25
CA VAL A 161 10.99 -5.32 -8.88
C VAL A 161 12.42 -5.02 -9.33
N ASP A 162 13.42 -5.39 -8.52
CA ASP A 162 14.84 -5.24 -8.87
C ASP A 162 15.19 -6.05 -10.13
N ILE A 163 14.78 -7.31 -10.18
CA ILE A 163 14.99 -8.20 -11.32
C ILE A 163 14.27 -7.69 -12.57
N CYS A 164 13.09 -7.06 -12.40
CA CYS A 164 12.38 -6.44 -13.51
C CYS A 164 13.20 -5.36 -14.21
N ASN A 165 14.22 -4.76 -13.58
CA ASN A 165 15.15 -3.78 -14.15
C ASN A 165 14.45 -2.77 -15.10
N ASN A 166 13.42 -2.10 -14.58
CA ASN A 166 12.61 -1.13 -15.32
C ASN A 166 12.26 0.04 -14.40
N THR A 167 12.72 1.24 -14.73
CA THR A 167 12.53 2.45 -13.91
C THR A 167 11.07 2.76 -13.63
N ILE A 168 10.16 2.54 -14.58
CA ILE A 168 8.73 2.80 -14.38
C ILE A 168 8.14 1.83 -13.36
N ILE A 169 8.51 0.55 -13.42
CA ILE A 169 8.09 -0.46 -12.43
C ILE A 169 8.62 -0.10 -11.04
N PHE A 170 9.88 0.36 -10.94
CA PHE A 170 10.44 0.87 -9.68
C PHE A 170 9.65 2.02 -9.09
N LEU A 171 9.36 3.06 -9.89
CA LEU A 171 8.64 4.23 -9.42
C LEU A 171 7.22 3.87 -8.96
N LEU A 172 6.50 3.04 -9.72
CA LEU A 172 5.18 2.54 -9.32
C LEU A 172 5.24 1.67 -8.06
N SER A 173 6.27 0.83 -7.93
CA SER A 173 6.46 -0.02 -6.75
C SER A 173 6.78 0.80 -5.49
N ASN A 174 7.56 1.87 -5.63
CA ASN A 174 7.90 2.78 -4.54
C ASN A 174 6.65 3.49 -4.03
N SER A 175 5.85 4.09 -4.92
CA SER A 175 4.63 4.80 -4.52
C SER A 175 3.54 3.87 -4.00
N SER A 176 3.45 2.62 -4.47
CA SER A 176 2.46 1.66 -3.96
C SER A 176 2.90 0.91 -2.70
N ARG A 177 4.17 1.05 -2.26
CA ARG A 177 4.73 0.26 -1.15
C ARG A 177 3.90 0.33 0.14
N PRO A 178 3.43 1.50 0.63
CA PRO A 178 2.63 1.54 1.85
C PRO A 178 1.31 0.79 1.74
N MET A 179 0.66 0.86 0.58
CA MET A 179 -0.57 0.12 0.28
C MET A 179 -0.33 -1.39 0.30
N ARG A 180 0.76 -1.84 -0.36
CA ARG A 180 1.19 -3.24 -0.39
C ARG A 180 1.50 -3.78 0.99
N LYS A 181 2.28 -3.03 1.78
CA LYS A 181 2.57 -3.39 3.17
C LYS A 181 1.28 -3.57 3.97
N LYS A 182 0.32 -2.66 3.82
CA LYS A 182 -0.95 -2.75 4.54
C LYS A 182 -1.77 -3.99 4.18
N ILE A 183 -1.89 -4.34 2.90
CA ILE A 183 -2.62 -5.56 2.51
C ILE A 183 -1.93 -6.85 2.99
N ILE A 184 -0.59 -6.85 3.06
CA ILE A 184 0.19 -7.97 3.63
C ILE A 184 -0.03 -8.05 5.13
N GLU A 185 0.02 -6.93 5.85
CA GLU A 185 -0.29 -6.86 7.29
C GLU A 185 -1.69 -7.40 7.58
N ILE A 186 -2.69 -6.99 6.80
CA ILE A 186 -4.07 -7.48 6.94
C ILE A 186 -4.12 -8.98 6.72
N PHE A 187 -3.53 -9.49 5.63
CA PHE A 187 -3.51 -10.91 5.32
C PHE A 187 -2.84 -11.73 6.43
N VAL A 188 -1.59 -11.39 6.78
CA VAL A 188 -0.78 -12.14 7.75
C VAL A 188 -1.44 -12.18 9.14
N ASN A 189 -2.13 -11.11 9.53
CA ASN A 189 -2.84 -11.04 10.81
C ASN A 189 -4.23 -11.70 10.77
N ALA A 190 -4.86 -11.78 9.60
CA ALA A 190 -6.17 -12.43 9.44
C ALA A 190 -6.04 -13.97 9.37
N VAL A 191 -4.95 -14.51 8.84
CA VAL A 191 -4.79 -15.95 8.63
C VAL A 191 -4.20 -16.69 9.84
N SER A 192 -4.62 -17.94 9.99
CA SER A 192 -4.09 -18.90 10.97
C SER A 192 -2.64 -19.30 10.63
N GLY A 193 -1.96 -19.94 11.57
CA GLY A 193 -0.60 -20.48 11.34
C GLY A 193 -0.53 -21.44 10.16
N LYS A 194 -1.51 -22.36 10.04
CA LYS A 194 -1.58 -23.35 8.95
C LYS A 194 -1.84 -22.71 7.59
N GLU A 195 -2.75 -21.73 7.53
CA GLU A 195 -3.04 -20.98 6.31
C GLU A 195 -1.80 -20.20 5.85
N LEU A 196 -1.09 -19.54 6.77
CA LEU A 196 0.16 -18.85 6.42
C LEU A 196 1.25 -19.82 5.95
N GLN A 197 1.34 -20.99 6.58
CA GLN A 197 2.31 -22.03 6.18
C GLN A 197 2.04 -22.47 4.74
N THR A 198 0.77 -22.75 4.44
CA THR A 198 0.34 -23.15 3.08
C THR A 198 0.70 -22.07 2.06
N PHE A 199 0.50 -20.78 2.39
CA PHE A 199 0.88 -19.67 1.53
C PHE A 199 2.39 -19.64 1.23
N ILE A 200 3.24 -19.80 2.25
CA ILE A 200 4.70 -19.81 2.08
C ILE A 200 5.12 -21.03 1.23
N GLU A 201 4.58 -22.21 1.52
CA GLU A 201 4.86 -23.45 0.79
C GLU A 201 4.46 -23.35 -0.69
N MET A 202 3.33 -22.70 -1.01
CA MET A 202 2.91 -22.46 -2.38
C MET A 202 3.93 -21.61 -3.17
N LYS A 203 4.49 -20.56 -2.56
CA LYS A 203 5.56 -19.75 -3.17
C LYS A 203 6.85 -20.56 -3.37
N MET A 204 7.23 -21.36 -2.37
CA MET A 204 8.40 -22.24 -2.46
C MET A 204 8.24 -23.28 -3.57
N SER A 205 7.05 -23.87 -3.70
CA SER A 205 6.72 -24.80 -4.78
C SER A 205 6.85 -24.13 -6.14
N LEU A 206 6.30 -22.92 -6.29
CA LEU A 206 6.38 -22.15 -7.53
C LEU A 206 7.84 -21.87 -7.93
N LEU A 207 8.69 -21.47 -6.99
CA LEU A 207 10.12 -21.26 -7.24
C LEU A 207 10.82 -22.56 -7.63
N ASN A 208 10.52 -23.67 -6.96
CA ASN A 208 11.11 -24.97 -7.27
C ASN A 208 10.68 -25.48 -8.65
N ASP A 209 9.42 -25.34 -9.00
CA ASP A 209 8.87 -25.74 -10.31
C ASP A 209 9.49 -24.92 -11.44
N TYR A 210 9.72 -23.63 -11.19
CA TYR A 210 10.44 -22.76 -12.12
C TYR A 210 11.91 -23.20 -12.27
N ALA A 211 12.62 -23.41 -11.15
CA ALA A 211 14.03 -23.79 -11.15
C ALA A 211 14.31 -25.15 -11.79
N LYS A 212 13.37 -26.10 -11.69
CA LYS A 212 13.45 -27.44 -12.32
C LYS A 212 13.12 -27.41 -13.81
N GLY A 213 12.64 -26.31 -14.35
CA GLY A 213 12.12 -26.22 -15.72
C GLY A 213 10.79 -26.96 -15.92
N THR A 214 10.10 -27.34 -14.83
CA THR A 214 8.74 -27.91 -14.89
C THR A 214 7.75 -26.88 -15.43
N ILE A 215 7.96 -25.60 -15.07
CA ILE A 215 7.28 -24.47 -15.69
C ILE A 215 8.22 -23.89 -16.76
N THR A 216 7.96 -24.22 -18.01
CA THR A 216 8.67 -23.63 -19.16
C THR A 216 7.98 -22.38 -19.69
N ASP A 217 6.68 -22.24 -19.42
CA ASP A 217 5.89 -21.08 -19.81
C ASP A 217 5.80 -20.04 -18.69
N VAL A 218 6.39 -18.87 -18.94
CA VAL A 218 6.37 -17.73 -18.02
C VAL A 218 4.96 -17.20 -17.74
N ASN A 219 3.98 -17.45 -18.63
CA ASN A 219 2.59 -17.09 -18.37
C ASN A 219 2.01 -17.92 -17.22
N SER A 220 2.37 -19.21 -17.15
CA SER A 220 1.92 -20.09 -16.06
C SER A 220 2.43 -19.63 -14.69
N VAL A 221 3.61 -19.00 -14.62
CA VAL A 221 4.12 -18.41 -13.36
C VAL A 221 3.19 -17.29 -12.87
N ALA A 222 2.82 -16.37 -13.77
CA ALA A 222 1.90 -15.28 -13.44
C ALA A 222 0.53 -15.81 -13.03
N GLU A 223 -0.06 -16.73 -13.80
CA GLU A 223 -1.38 -17.28 -13.52
C GLU A 223 -1.42 -18.01 -12.17
N LYS A 224 -0.47 -18.89 -11.89
CA LYS A 224 -0.37 -19.58 -10.60
C LYS A 224 -0.26 -18.60 -9.42
N TYR A 225 0.54 -17.55 -9.56
CA TYR A 225 0.67 -16.56 -8.48
C TYR A 225 -0.59 -15.69 -8.35
N ARG A 226 -1.27 -15.37 -9.46
CA ARG A 226 -2.57 -14.69 -9.44
C ARG A 226 -3.62 -15.51 -8.69
N ASP A 227 -3.64 -16.82 -8.88
CA ASP A 227 -4.54 -17.73 -8.16
C ASP A 227 -4.25 -17.73 -6.66
N ILE A 228 -2.98 -17.73 -6.25
CA ILE A 228 -2.57 -17.59 -4.85
C ILE A 228 -3.10 -16.28 -4.25
N LEU A 229 -2.90 -15.15 -4.94
CA LEU A 229 -3.38 -13.85 -4.46
C LEU A 229 -4.93 -13.78 -4.41
N SER A 230 -5.61 -14.38 -5.38
CA SER A 230 -7.07 -14.45 -5.42
C SER A 230 -7.63 -15.26 -4.24
N ALA A 231 -7.03 -16.42 -3.95
CA ALA A 231 -7.38 -17.22 -2.79
C ALA A 231 -7.16 -16.45 -1.47
N ASN A 232 -6.02 -15.77 -1.33
CA ASN A 232 -5.72 -14.93 -0.18
C ASN A 232 -6.75 -13.80 0.00
N ARG A 233 -7.10 -13.09 -1.08
CA ARG A 233 -8.14 -12.05 -1.07
C ARG A 233 -9.48 -12.61 -0.61
N GLN A 234 -9.90 -13.76 -1.14
CA GLN A 234 -11.17 -14.40 -0.75
C GLN A 234 -11.18 -14.80 0.73
N MET A 235 -10.08 -15.36 1.24
CA MET A 235 -9.95 -15.71 2.65
C MET A 235 -10.08 -14.48 3.55
N VAL A 236 -9.38 -13.40 3.24
CA VAL A 236 -9.46 -12.14 4.01
C VAL A 236 -10.90 -11.59 3.99
N ARG A 237 -11.53 -11.54 2.81
CA ARG A 237 -12.93 -11.08 2.68
C ARG A 237 -13.90 -11.90 3.52
N GLN A 238 -13.77 -13.24 3.49
CA GLN A 238 -14.63 -14.12 4.28
C GLN A 238 -14.47 -13.85 5.78
N LYS A 239 -13.24 -13.70 6.28
CA LYS A 239 -12.98 -13.40 7.70
C LYS A 239 -13.50 -12.04 8.13
N ILE A 240 -13.45 -11.04 7.25
CA ILE A 240 -14.06 -9.72 7.51
C ILE A 240 -15.58 -9.86 7.60
N ILE A 241 -16.23 -10.50 6.61
CA ILE A 241 -17.70 -10.69 6.58
C ILE A 241 -18.20 -11.49 7.79
N GLN A 242 -17.43 -12.50 8.22
CA GLN A 242 -17.77 -13.35 9.38
C GLN A 242 -17.46 -12.69 10.73
N ASN A 243 -16.89 -11.48 10.74
CA ASN A 243 -16.38 -10.78 11.94
C ASN A 243 -15.23 -11.48 12.68
N ASP A 244 -14.58 -12.46 12.06
CA ASP A 244 -13.40 -13.17 12.59
C ASP A 244 -12.12 -12.32 12.48
N TYR A 245 -12.16 -11.27 11.65
CA TYR A 245 -11.11 -10.26 11.56
C TYR A 245 -11.74 -8.88 11.40
N LYS A 246 -11.26 -7.91 12.18
CA LYS A 246 -11.62 -6.50 12.00
C LYS A 246 -10.40 -5.75 11.49
N LEU A 247 -10.60 -4.99 10.41
CA LEU A 247 -9.56 -4.06 9.94
C LEU A 247 -9.15 -3.10 11.06
N HIS A 248 -10.09 -2.73 11.94
CA HIS A 248 -9.88 -1.82 13.07
C HIS A 248 -10.24 -2.45 14.40
N VAL A 249 -9.36 -2.28 15.38
CA VAL A 249 -9.74 -2.44 16.78
C VAL A 249 -10.60 -1.24 17.14
N THR A 250 -11.92 -1.39 17.12
CA THR A 250 -12.83 -0.41 17.73
C THR A 250 -12.53 -0.42 19.23
N ARG A 251 -11.72 0.52 19.71
CA ARG A 251 -11.68 0.81 21.15
C ARG A 251 -13.03 1.45 21.48
N LYS A 252 -13.82 0.72 22.27
CA LYS A 252 -15.00 1.27 22.95
C LYS A 252 -14.61 2.42 23.86
#